data_AF-A0A3C1DFJ9-F1
#
_entry.id   AF-A0A3C1DFJ9-F1
#
_cell.length_a   1.000
_cell.length_b   1.000
_cell.length_c   1.000
_cell.angle_alpha   90.00
_cell.angle_beta   90.00
_cell.angle_gamma   90.00
#
_symmetry.space_group_name_H-M   'P 1'
#
loop_
_entity.id
_entity.type
_entity.pdbx_description
1 polymer ?
#
loop_
_entity_poly.entity_id
_entity_poly.type
_entity_poly.pdbx_seq_one_letter_code
_entity_poly.pdbx_strand_id
1 'polypeptide(L)'
;MPISVNRFDDLAANVLSVYEEAERHMMGRVAARLQRGVTQPGWTEKKYGEMRAVSREMQAYLANLQVDRRELQQQYLEQAYETARAAHVSDAYTFGQVTGIQGLTPNTTKVVNIMSELDDSMRAADRRILRSVNDAYADIVGRASALVATGSITYRDAVQRELNHFADRGITSFVDKAGRQWDMETYAEMATLTAIERATIEGYVDSMREFDYDLAEISSHIGACPVCEQWEGVIVSISGNDTRYPSLDDARDAGVFHPRCIHDISTYYEGISPKGRSRPTAVTPAPSAAYTARSQQRKFERMERQWKRRMEVAGSPEEERDAYARVKLYQQRIRELIGDYNDEVPSSYDYLPRKYRREGGRVTLSEAAKKLAPVIIPDAQQPKRVVLPSTLGEFSPFRRAASGAANRVMSQYGVTLRDQSRDDIMNFFRNVERTGGMTMKLNENGTPYVSMHRAAYEALDALTNSLTDRIKVQDKEIARDYADLNAILRNTPLYISKYDRANIPDFGEYARSPANHVRTTLSRDAMSVDSAYKELQEIYPGYFSGESTNPADRLMEINQVLDGLRESRSMSARDYYGEAGLREMRGEIWRDLTREYFNVRDKSSKGGR
;
A
#
# COMPACT_ATOMS: atom_id res chain seq x y z
N MET A 1 -29.38 12.37 10.56
CA MET A 1 -27.99 12.67 10.17
C MET A 1 -27.50 11.52 9.31
N PRO A 2 -26.67 11.79 8.28
CA PRO A 2 -26.10 10.75 7.44
C PRO A 2 -25.31 9.74 8.27
N ILE A 3 -25.29 8.49 7.82
CA ILE A 3 -24.44 7.47 8.41
C ILE A 3 -22.98 7.90 8.26
N SER A 4 -22.19 7.78 9.34
CA SER A 4 -20.75 7.98 9.22
C SER A 4 -20.18 6.87 8.34
N VAL A 5 -19.40 7.26 7.33
CA VAL A 5 -18.71 6.35 6.40
C VAL A 5 -17.86 5.31 7.14
N ASN A 6 -17.31 5.66 8.31
CA ASN A 6 -16.51 4.75 9.13
C ASN A 6 -17.33 3.87 10.09
N ARG A 7 -18.67 3.98 10.09
CA ARG A 7 -19.54 3.30 11.08
C ARG A 7 -19.43 1.78 11.02
N PHE A 8 -19.26 1.23 9.81
CA PHE A 8 -19.22 -0.22 9.61
C PHE A 8 -17.80 -0.79 9.49
N ASP A 9 -16.79 0.07 9.51
CA ASP A 9 -15.38 -0.32 9.55
C ASP A 9 -15.09 -1.21 10.78
N ASP A 10 -15.77 -0.96 11.90
CA ASP A 10 -15.68 -1.75 13.12
C ASP A 10 -16.32 -3.15 12.97
N LEU A 11 -17.43 -3.26 12.23
CA LEU A 11 -18.09 -4.55 11.98
C LEU A 11 -17.20 -5.44 11.09
N ALA A 12 -16.64 -4.86 10.03
CA ALA A 12 -15.69 -5.56 9.17
C ALA A 12 -14.41 -5.94 9.90
N ALA A 13 -13.91 -5.09 10.81
CA ALA A 13 -12.74 -5.41 11.62
C ALA A 13 -12.99 -6.62 12.55
N ASN A 14 -14.22 -6.84 13.02
CA ASN A 14 -14.56 -8.04 13.80
C ASN A 14 -14.47 -9.31 12.94
N VAL A 15 -15.03 -9.30 11.71
CA VAL A 15 -14.92 -10.45 10.79
C VAL A 15 -13.46 -10.70 10.41
N LEU A 16 -12.69 -9.65 10.13
CA LEU A 16 -11.27 -9.75 9.90
C LEU A 16 -10.58 -10.46 11.08
N SER A 17 -10.81 -10.01 12.32
CA SER A 17 -10.16 -10.61 13.50
C SER A 17 -10.44 -12.10 13.68
N VAL A 18 -11.65 -12.55 13.35
CA VAL A 18 -12.07 -13.96 13.37
C VAL A 18 -11.27 -14.77 12.34
N TYR A 19 -11.09 -14.23 11.13
CA TYR A 19 -10.29 -14.88 10.09
C TYR A 19 -8.78 -14.82 10.38
N GLU A 20 -8.30 -13.76 11.02
CA GLU A 20 -6.90 -13.65 11.43
C GLU A 20 -6.55 -14.67 12.51
N GLU A 21 -7.44 -14.86 13.50
CA GLU A 21 -7.29 -15.91 14.49
C GLU A 21 -7.35 -17.30 13.88
N ALA A 22 -8.27 -17.50 12.93
CA ALA A 22 -8.38 -18.74 12.19
C ALA A 22 -7.12 -19.09 11.39
N GLU A 23 -6.57 -18.11 10.66
CA GLU A 23 -5.34 -18.28 9.89
C GLU A 23 -4.18 -18.69 10.80
N ARG A 24 -3.94 -17.93 11.87
CA ARG A 24 -2.88 -18.24 12.84
C ARG A 24 -3.08 -19.61 13.45
N HIS A 25 -4.29 -19.95 13.90
CA HIS A 25 -4.56 -21.25 14.48
C HIS A 25 -4.22 -22.39 13.50
N MET A 26 -4.73 -22.32 12.27
CA MET A 26 -4.44 -23.34 11.25
C MET A 26 -2.95 -23.45 10.95
N MET A 27 -2.23 -22.33 10.84
CA MET A 27 -0.78 -22.32 10.64
C MET A 27 -0.01 -22.90 11.82
N GLY A 28 -0.35 -22.53 13.05
CA GLY A 28 0.26 -23.05 14.26
C GLY A 28 0.07 -24.57 14.41
N ARG A 29 -1.10 -25.09 14.04
CA ARG A 29 -1.37 -26.54 14.01
C ARG A 29 -0.53 -27.26 12.95
N VAL A 30 -0.38 -26.68 11.76
CA VAL A 30 0.52 -27.19 10.71
C VAL A 30 1.98 -27.20 11.20
N ALA A 31 2.46 -26.08 11.74
CA ALA A 31 3.81 -25.93 12.27
C ALA A 31 4.12 -26.93 13.39
N ALA A 32 3.26 -27.01 14.41
CA ALA A 32 3.42 -27.94 15.53
C ALA A 32 3.48 -29.41 15.05
N ARG A 33 2.65 -29.78 14.07
CA ARG A 33 2.68 -31.12 13.49
C ARG A 33 3.98 -31.38 12.74
N LEU A 34 4.45 -30.46 11.91
CA LEU A 34 5.67 -30.63 11.13
C LEU A 34 6.92 -30.69 12.02
N GLN A 35 7.00 -29.84 13.05
CA GLN A 35 8.12 -29.81 13.99
C GLN A 35 8.18 -31.04 14.89
N ARG A 36 7.03 -31.68 15.17
CA ARG A 36 6.96 -32.89 16.01
C ARG A 36 7.77 -34.04 15.41
N GLY A 37 8.87 -34.40 16.08
CA GLY A 37 9.75 -35.49 15.67
C GLY A 37 10.61 -35.17 14.45
N VAL A 38 10.83 -33.88 14.13
CA VAL A 38 11.59 -33.41 12.95
C VAL A 38 13.01 -33.97 12.82
N THR A 39 13.61 -34.40 13.93
CA THR A 39 14.95 -35.01 13.96
C THR A 39 14.92 -36.54 13.94
N GLN A 40 13.74 -37.17 13.96
CA GLN A 40 13.64 -38.62 14.02
C GLN A 40 13.70 -39.27 12.62
N PRO A 41 14.32 -40.45 12.48
CA PRO A 41 14.29 -41.22 11.23
C PRO A 41 12.86 -41.50 10.77
N GLY A 42 12.68 -41.49 9.45
CA GLY A 42 11.38 -41.71 8.80
C GLY A 42 10.39 -40.55 8.99
N TRP A 43 10.87 -39.33 9.24
CA TRP A 43 10.02 -38.15 9.44
C TRP A 43 9.11 -37.91 8.24
N THR A 44 9.67 -37.93 7.02
CA THR A 44 8.97 -37.67 5.76
C THR A 44 7.76 -38.60 5.60
N GLU A 45 7.97 -39.91 5.74
CA GLU A 45 6.94 -40.95 5.59
C GLU A 45 5.85 -40.78 6.65
N LYS A 46 6.24 -40.48 7.89
CA LYS A 46 5.29 -40.21 8.98
C LYS A 46 4.43 -38.98 8.67
N LYS A 47 5.00 -37.89 8.15
CA LYS A 47 4.23 -36.67 7.82
C LYS A 47 3.30 -36.87 6.64
N TYR A 48 3.70 -37.58 5.60
CA TYR A 48 2.76 -37.98 4.54
C TYR A 48 1.61 -38.84 5.09
N GLY A 49 1.88 -39.72 6.05
CA GLY A 49 0.84 -40.49 6.76
C GLY A 49 -0.12 -39.62 7.60
N GLU A 50 0.28 -38.43 8.03
CA GLU A 50 -0.55 -37.51 8.83
C GLU A 50 -1.50 -36.64 7.96
N MET A 51 -1.32 -36.56 6.65
CA MET A 51 -2.07 -35.63 5.76
C MET A 51 -3.59 -35.73 5.91
N ARG A 52 -4.15 -36.95 5.99
CA ARG A 52 -5.60 -37.13 6.18
C ARG A 52 -6.08 -36.61 7.53
N ALA A 53 -5.25 -36.71 8.57
CA ALA A 53 -5.59 -36.19 9.88
C ALA A 53 -5.55 -34.65 9.89
N VAL A 54 -4.56 -34.04 9.23
CA VAL A 54 -4.47 -32.59 9.02
C VAL A 54 -5.72 -32.09 8.30
N SER A 55 -6.06 -32.70 7.16
CA SER A 55 -7.23 -32.26 6.38
C SER A 55 -8.53 -32.34 7.18
N ARG A 56 -8.75 -33.41 7.98
CA ARG A 56 -9.94 -33.53 8.83
C ARG A 56 -9.99 -32.49 9.93
N GLU A 57 -8.84 -32.18 10.52
CA GLU A 57 -8.73 -31.15 11.55
C GLU A 57 -9.05 -29.76 11.00
N MET A 58 -8.48 -29.40 9.84
CA MET A 58 -8.77 -28.11 9.19
C MET A 58 -10.23 -28.00 8.75
N GLN A 59 -10.82 -29.10 8.25
CA GLN A 59 -12.25 -29.16 7.93
C GLN A 59 -13.14 -28.91 9.14
N ALA A 60 -12.86 -29.58 10.27
CA ALA A 60 -13.63 -29.39 11.49
C ALA A 60 -13.52 -27.95 12.01
N TYR A 61 -12.32 -27.36 11.95
CA TYR A 61 -12.10 -25.99 12.37
C TYR A 61 -12.86 -24.97 11.50
N LEU A 62 -12.78 -25.09 10.17
CA LEU A 62 -13.54 -24.22 9.27
C LEU A 62 -15.06 -24.40 9.36
N ALA A 63 -15.53 -25.62 9.65
CA ALA A 63 -16.96 -25.85 9.86
C ALA A 63 -17.50 -25.07 11.07
N ASN A 64 -16.74 -25.00 12.16
CA ASN A 64 -17.09 -24.18 13.31
C ASN A 64 -17.02 -22.68 12.97
N LEU A 65 -15.93 -22.27 12.30
CA LEU A 65 -15.77 -20.89 11.83
C LEU A 65 -16.93 -20.43 10.93
N GLN A 66 -17.48 -21.33 10.12
CA GLN A 66 -18.63 -21.05 9.25
C GLN A 66 -19.91 -20.76 10.04
N VAL A 67 -20.14 -21.44 11.16
CA VAL A 67 -21.30 -21.18 12.02
C VAL A 67 -21.18 -19.78 12.63
N ASP A 68 -20.05 -19.50 13.29
CA ASP A 68 -19.79 -18.21 13.95
C ASP A 68 -19.85 -17.04 12.96
N ARG A 69 -19.28 -17.24 11.77
CA ARG A 69 -19.31 -16.28 10.66
C ARG A 69 -20.73 -15.91 10.25
N ARG A 70 -21.60 -16.90 10.05
CA ARG A 70 -22.93 -16.67 9.46
C ARG A 70 -23.80 -15.83 10.36
N GLU A 71 -23.76 -16.10 11.66
CA GLU A 71 -24.50 -15.32 12.66
C GLU A 71 -24.04 -13.85 12.65
N LEU A 72 -22.72 -13.62 12.68
CA LEU A 72 -22.16 -12.27 12.61
C LEU A 72 -22.53 -11.55 11.30
N GLN A 73 -22.41 -12.23 10.16
CA GLN A 73 -22.71 -11.66 8.85
C GLN A 73 -24.19 -11.29 8.71
N GLN A 74 -25.10 -12.18 9.16
CA GLN A 74 -26.53 -11.89 9.15
C GLN A 74 -26.83 -10.65 9.99
N GLN A 75 -26.35 -10.62 11.23
CA GLN A 75 -26.55 -9.49 12.14
C GLN A 75 -26.04 -8.17 11.53
N TYR A 76 -24.86 -8.19 10.91
CA TYR A 76 -24.25 -6.97 10.36
C TYR A 76 -24.97 -6.47 9.11
N LEU A 77 -25.43 -7.36 8.23
CA LEU A 77 -26.19 -6.97 7.04
C LEU A 77 -27.57 -6.42 7.40
N GLU A 78 -28.28 -7.08 8.32
CA GLU A 78 -29.56 -6.59 8.84
C GLU A 78 -29.37 -5.23 9.53
N GLN A 79 -28.35 -5.09 10.38
CA GLN A 79 -28.05 -3.83 11.05
C GLN A 79 -27.72 -2.71 10.06
N ALA A 80 -26.90 -2.99 9.04
CA ALA A 80 -26.51 -2.01 8.04
C ALA A 80 -27.70 -1.50 7.22
N TYR A 81 -28.55 -2.44 6.78
CA TYR A 81 -29.77 -2.14 6.04
C TYR A 81 -30.76 -1.31 6.87
N GLU A 82 -31.10 -1.76 8.09
CA GLU A 82 -32.07 -1.06 8.93
C GLU A 82 -31.55 0.29 9.42
N THR A 83 -30.25 0.43 9.67
CA THR A 83 -29.64 1.72 10.03
C THR A 83 -29.78 2.73 8.88
N ALA A 84 -29.55 2.32 7.63
CA ALA A 84 -29.71 3.18 6.45
C ALA A 84 -31.14 3.69 6.32
N ARG A 85 -32.11 2.78 6.48
CA ARG A 85 -33.53 3.15 6.42
C ARG A 85 -33.94 4.10 7.53
N ALA A 86 -33.50 3.84 8.75
CA ALA A 86 -33.75 4.70 9.89
C ALA A 86 -33.08 6.08 9.74
N ALA A 87 -31.89 6.14 9.12
CA ALA A 87 -31.20 7.39 8.85
C ALA A 87 -31.99 8.27 7.87
N HIS A 88 -32.49 7.70 6.76
CA HIS A 88 -33.38 8.41 5.83
C HIS A 88 -34.59 9.02 6.56
N VAL A 89 -35.32 8.21 7.32
CA VAL A 89 -36.51 8.66 8.06
C VAL A 89 -36.16 9.75 9.08
N SER A 90 -35.05 9.59 9.80
CA SER A 90 -34.57 10.59 10.75
C SER A 90 -34.24 11.93 10.09
N ASP A 91 -33.67 11.91 8.89
CA ASP A 91 -33.39 13.13 8.13
C ASP A 91 -34.70 13.80 7.68
N ALA A 92 -35.66 13.04 7.16
CA ALA A 92 -36.97 13.55 6.76
C ALA A 92 -37.71 14.26 7.91
N TYR A 93 -37.69 13.67 9.12
CA TYR A 93 -38.23 14.30 10.33
C TYR A 93 -37.49 15.59 10.71
N THR A 94 -36.17 15.58 10.66
CA THR A 94 -35.33 16.74 11.02
C THR A 94 -35.60 17.93 10.09
N PHE A 95 -35.85 17.66 8.82
CA PHE A 95 -36.09 18.70 7.81
C PHE A 95 -37.56 19.11 7.68
N GLY A 96 -38.45 18.62 8.55
CA GLY A 96 -39.87 18.97 8.53
C GLY A 96 -40.58 18.52 7.24
N GLN A 97 -40.00 17.57 6.50
CA GLN A 97 -40.52 17.05 5.23
C GLN A 97 -41.60 15.97 5.41
N VAL A 98 -42.20 15.88 6.60
CA VAL A 98 -43.09 14.77 6.96
C VAL A 98 -44.54 15.14 6.77
N THR A 99 -45.11 14.69 5.64
CA THR A 99 -46.52 14.28 5.59
C THR A 99 -46.58 12.81 5.18
N GLY A 100 -46.90 11.90 6.12
CA GLY A 100 -47.28 10.52 5.77
C GLY A 100 -46.26 9.40 5.98
N ILE A 101 -45.08 9.64 6.57
CA ILE A 101 -44.16 8.54 6.94
C ILE A 101 -44.77 7.71 8.08
N GLN A 102 -45.42 6.59 7.75
CA GLN A 102 -46.00 5.65 8.70
C GLN A 102 -45.21 4.34 8.72
N GLY A 103 -44.06 4.36 9.40
CA GLY A 103 -43.19 3.19 9.50
C GLY A 103 -42.52 2.80 8.18
N LEU A 104 -41.67 1.79 8.26
CA LEU A 104 -40.85 1.29 7.16
C LEU A 104 -41.24 -0.15 6.89
N THR A 105 -41.63 -0.48 5.66
CA THR A 105 -42.01 -1.87 5.30
C THR A 105 -40.76 -2.75 5.22
N PRO A 106 -40.56 -3.81 6.02
CA PRO A 106 -39.33 -4.61 5.93
C PRO A 106 -39.16 -5.27 4.55
N ASN A 107 -38.05 -4.99 3.86
CA ASN A 107 -37.68 -5.70 2.61
C ASN A 107 -36.61 -6.76 2.89
N THR A 108 -37.01 -7.79 3.60
CA THR A 108 -36.11 -8.88 4.02
C THR A 108 -35.56 -9.68 2.84
N THR A 109 -36.24 -9.69 1.68
CA THR A 109 -35.81 -10.47 0.50
C THR A 109 -34.48 -9.97 -0.07
N LYS A 110 -34.26 -8.65 -0.14
CA LYS A 110 -32.99 -8.09 -0.66
C LYS A 110 -31.81 -8.41 0.25
N VAL A 111 -31.99 -8.25 1.56
CA VAL A 111 -30.96 -8.60 2.55
C VAL A 111 -30.62 -10.09 2.47
N VAL A 112 -31.63 -10.95 2.32
CA VAL A 112 -31.43 -12.40 2.11
C VAL A 112 -30.63 -12.70 0.85
N ASN A 113 -30.88 -11.99 -0.26
CA ASN A 113 -30.11 -12.18 -1.50
C ASN A 113 -28.64 -11.77 -1.33
N ILE A 114 -28.38 -10.60 -0.73
CA ILE A 114 -27.01 -10.14 -0.44
C ILE A 114 -26.29 -11.13 0.48
N MET A 115 -26.99 -11.63 1.51
CA MET A 115 -26.47 -12.64 2.42
C MET A 115 -26.17 -13.96 1.70
N SER A 116 -27.03 -14.39 0.78
CA SER A 116 -26.80 -15.61 -0.02
C SER A 116 -25.57 -15.48 -0.91
N GLU A 117 -25.40 -14.35 -1.59
CA GLU A 117 -24.22 -14.07 -2.42
C GLU A 117 -22.92 -14.06 -1.59
N LEU A 118 -22.96 -13.43 -0.41
CA LEU A 118 -21.84 -13.44 0.52
C LEU A 118 -21.51 -14.86 1.00
N ASP A 119 -22.52 -15.64 1.39
CA ASP A 119 -22.33 -17.01 1.88
C ASP A 119 -21.74 -17.93 0.80
N ASP A 120 -22.19 -17.82 -0.45
CA ASP A 120 -21.64 -18.60 -1.56
C ASP A 120 -20.19 -18.24 -1.86
N SER A 121 -19.86 -16.94 -1.81
CA SER A 121 -18.49 -16.44 -1.92
C SER A 121 -17.60 -16.97 -0.80
N MET A 122 -18.07 -16.93 0.46
CA MET A 122 -17.31 -17.44 1.61
C MET A 122 -17.14 -18.95 1.58
N ARG A 123 -18.16 -19.72 1.16
CA ARG A 123 -18.06 -21.17 0.96
C ARG A 123 -17.04 -21.54 -0.12
N ALA A 124 -16.95 -20.75 -1.19
CA ALA A 124 -15.92 -20.93 -2.20
C ALA A 124 -14.51 -20.69 -1.63
N ALA A 125 -14.37 -19.63 -0.82
CA ALA A 125 -13.15 -19.32 -0.09
C ALA A 125 -12.75 -20.46 0.88
N ASP A 126 -13.69 -21.00 1.66
CA ASP A 126 -13.44 -22.12 2.58
C ASP A 126 -12.87 -23.35 1.88
N ARG A 127 -13.45 -23.73 0.72
CA ARG A 127 -12.93 -24.85 -0.09
C ARG A 127 -11.50 -24.61 -0.55
N ARG A 128 -11.17 -23.36 -0.92
CA ARG A 128 -9.83 -23.00 -1.37
C ARG A 128 -8.83 -22.95 -0.22
N ILE A 129 -9.24 -22.45 0.95
CA ILE A 129 -8.46 -22.48 2.20
C ILE A 129 -8.03 -23.92 2.52
N LEU A 130 -8.98 -24.87 2.53
CA LEU A 130 -8.67 -26.28 2.79
C LEU A 130 -7.65 -26.85 1.81
N ARG A 131 -7.82 -26.55 0.52
CA ARG A 131 -6.85 -26.95 -0.51
C ARG A 131 -5.48 -26.31 -0.25
N SER A 132 -5.44 -24.99 -0.01
CA SER A 132 -4.20 -24.24 0.24
C SER A 132 -3.43 -24.79 1.45
N VAL A 133 -4.12 -25.16 2.53
CA VAL A 133 -3.46 -25.74 3.72
C VAL A 133 -2.95 -27.14 3.45
N ASN A 134 -3.72 -27.99 2.77
CA ASN A 134 -3.29 -29.33 2.40
C ASN A 134 -2.09 -29.31 1.44
N ASP A 135 -2.13 -28.45 0.42
CA ASP A 135 -1.04 -28.25 -0.53
C ASP A 135 0.20 -27.74 0.21
N ALA A 136 0.06 -26.71 1.07
CA ALA A 136 1.17 -26.18 1.86
C ALA A 136 1.80 -27.25 2.76
N TYR A 137 1.01 -28.09 3.42
CA TYR A 137 1.53 -29.16 4.25
C TYR A 137 2.36 -30.15 3.45
N ALA A 138 1.84 -30.63 2.31
CA ALA A 138 2.53 -31.58 1.43
C ALA A 138 3.82 -30.99 0.85
N ASP A 139 3.74 -29.73 0.42
CA ASP A 139 4.83 -28.95 -0.13
C ASP A 139 5.98 -28.75 0.85
N ILE A 140 5.66 -28.37 2.10
CA ILE A 140 6.66 -28.16 3.14
C ILE A 140 7.39 -29.46 3.43
N VAL A 141 6.67 -30.59 3.53
CA VAL A 141 7.30 -31.91 3.69
C VAL A 141 8.23 -32.22 2.52
N GLY A 142 7.74 -32.08 1.27
CA GLY A 142 8.54 -32.39 0.09
C GLY A 142 9.78 -31.50 -0.07
N ARG A 143 9.62 -30.18 0.07
CA ARG A 143 10.72 -29.21 -0.07
C ARG A 143 11.74 -29.33 1.06
N ALA A 144 11.29 -29.52 2.31
CA ALA A 144 12.21 -29.73 3.42
C ALA A 144 13.04 -31.02 3.22
N SER A 145 12.42 -32.12 2.80
CA SER A 145 13.14 -33.37 2.53
C SER A 145 14.13 -33.24 1.37
N ALA A 146 13.77 -32.52 0.31
CA ALA A 146 14.68 -32.23 -0.80
C ALA A 146 15.88 -31.37 -0.37
N LEU A 147 15.65 -30.34 0.45
CA LEU A 147 16.72 -29.49 0.99
C LEU A 147 17.70 -30.30 1.85
N VAL A 148 17.19 -31.18 2.72
CA VAL A 148 18.06 -32.00 3.58
C VAL A 148 18.87 -33.02 2.77
N ALA A 149 18.31 -33.55 1.68
CA ALA A 149 19.02 -34.47 0.79
C ALA A 149 20.28 -33.86 0.16
N THR A 150 20.40 -32.52 0.11
CA THR A 150 21.61 -31.82 -0.33
C THR A 150 22.77 -31.89 0.69
N GLY A 151 22.50 -32.32 1.92
CA GLY A 151 23.47 -32.35 3.02
C GLY A 151 23.87 -30.97 3.58
N SER A 152 23.28 -29.88 3.07
CA SER A 152 23.68 -28.50 3.42
C SER A 152 22.92 -27.92 4.62
N ILE A 153 21.85 -28.58 5.07
CA ILE A 153 20.95 -28.05 6.10
C ILE A 153 20.30 -29.19 6.90
N THR A 154 19.96 -28.94 8.17
CA THR A 154 19.26 -29.92 9.01
C THR A 154 17.76 -29.94 8.70
N TYR A 155 17.06 -31.05 9.04
CA TYR A 155 15.60 -31.11 8.92
C TYR A 155 14.90 -30.01 9.71
N ARG A 156 15.40 -29.66 10.90
CA ARG A 156 14.80 -28.59 11.72
C ARG A 156 14.83 -27.25 10.99
N ASP A 157 15.99 -26.89 10.44
CA ASP A 157 16.18 -25.60 9.78
C ASP A 157 15.46 -25.57 8.42
N ALA A 158 15.43 -26.69 7.69
CA ALA A 158 14.70 -26.81 6.43
C ALA A 158 13.18 -26.67 6.64
N VAL A 159 12.62 -27.35 7.64
CA VAL A 159 11.20 -27.21 8.01
C VAL A 159 10.91 -25.80 8.48
N GLN A 160 11.76 -25.19 9.33
CA GLN A 160 11.55 -23.82 9.77
C GLN A 160 11.57 -22.83 8.60
N ARG A 161 12.49 -22.99 7.65
CA ARG A 161 12.55 -22.16 6.43
C ARG A 161 11.29 -22.26 5.59
N GLU A 162 10.77 -23.46 5.38
CA GLU A 162 9.54 -23.65 4.60
C GLU A 162 8.29 -23.18 5.34
N LEU A 163 8.23 -23.33 6.68
CA LEU A 163 7.19 -22.73 7.52
C LEU A 163 7.21 -21.20 7.44
N ASN A 164 8.41 -20.64 7.44
CA ASN A 164 8.66 -19.22 7.25
C ASN A 164 8.12 -18.72 5.89
N HIS A 165 8.39 -19.44 4.79
CA HIS A 165 7.80 -19.14 3.48
C HIS A 165 6.27 -19.28 3.46
N PHE A 166 5.73 -20.29 4.15
CA PHE A 166 4.28 -20.47 4.27
C PHE A 166 3.61 -19.32 5.03
N ALA A 167 4.18 -18.89 6.15
CA ALA A 167 3.69 -17.77 6.95
C ALA A 167 3.79 -16.42 6.22
N ASP A 168 4.85 -16.20 5.44
CA ASP A 168 4.97 -15.00 4.60
C ASP A 168 3.85 -14.87 3.59
N ARG A 169 3.56 -15.98 2.90
CA ARG A 169 2.54 -16.05 1.86
C ARG A 169 1.13 -15.95 2.43
N GLY A 170 0.88 -16.47 3.63
CA GLY A 170 -0.47 -16.64 4.14
C GLY A 170 -1.17 -17.88 3.55
N ILE A 171 -2.35 -18.17 4.10
CA ILE A 171 -3.32 -19.13 3.59
C ILE A 171 -4.18 -18.41 2.56
N THR A 172 -4.05 -18.82 1.30
CA THR A 172 -4.83 -18.24 0.20
C THR A 172 -6.25 -18.79 0.19
N SER A 173 -7.23 -17.89 0.04
CA SER A 173 -8.65 -18.23 -0.05
C SER A 173 -9.29 -17.93 -1.39
N PHE A 174 -8.69 -17.02 -2.17
CA PHE A 174 -9.27 -16.57 -3.44
C PHE A 174 -8.17 -16.26 -4.45
N VAL A 175 -8.49 -16.44 -5.73
CA VAL A 175 -7.64 -16.03 -6.85
C VAL A 175 -8.52 -15.18 -7.76
N ASP A 176 -8.10 -13.95 -8.00
CA ASP A 176 -8.86 -13.05 -8.84
C ASP A 176 -8.65 -13.31 -10.34
N LYS A 177 -9.39 -12.58 -11.17
CA LYS A 177 -9.32 -12.71 -12.63
C LYS A 177 -7.94 -12.38 -13.21
N ALA A 178 -7.12 -11.62 -12.49
CA ALA A 178 -5.74 -11.29 -12.86
C ALA A 178 -4.72 -12.30 -12.30
N GLY A 179 -5.17 -13.41 -11.70
CA GLY A 179 -4.31 -14.43 -11.13
C GLY A 179 -3.69 -14.07 -9.77
N ARG A 180 -4.05 -12.91 -9.19
CA ARG A 180 -3.50 -12.51 -7.89
C ARG A 180 -4.12 -13.36 -6.81
N GLN A 181 -3.29 -13.81 -5.87
CA GLN A 181 -3.70 -14.64 -4.76
C GLN A 181 -4.04 -13.77 -3.55
N TRP A 182 -5.24 -13.96 -3.01
CA TRP A 182 -5.75 -13.23 -1.87
C TRP A 182 -5.68 -14.10 -0.62
N ASP A 183 -5.06 -13.57 0.43
CA ASP A 183 -5.08 -14.20 1.75
C ASP A 183 -6.51 -14.26 2.31
N MET A 184 -6.76 -15.24 3.19
CA MET A 184 -8.10 -15.49 3.74
C MET A 184 -8.66 -14.33 4.55
N GLU A 185 -7.80 -13.60 5.26
CA GLU A 185 -8.18 -12.44 6.08
C GLU A 185 -8.67 -11.29 5.18
N THR A 186 -7.86 -10.91 4.19
CA THR A 186 -8.11 -9.78 3.29
C THR A 186 -9.32 -10.03 2.39
N TYR A 187 -9.50 -11.25 1.90
CA TYR A 187 -10.68 -11.60 1.10
C TYR A 187 -11.96 -11.56 1.94
N ALA A 188 -11.95 -12.14 3.14
CA ALA A 188 -13.12 -12.14 4.02
C ALA A 188 -13.54 -10.72 4.45
N GLU A 189 -12.56 -9.87 4.77
CA GLU A 189 -12.82 -8.45 5.08
C GLU A 189 -13.39 -7.73 3.86
N MET A 190 -12.80 -7.91 2.68
CA MET A 190 -13.28 -7.28 1.44
C MET A 190 -14.71 -7.72 1.11
N ALA A 191 -15.00 -9.02 1.11
CA ALA A 191 -16.32 -9.56 0.77
C ALA A 191 -17.39 -9.08 1.76
N THR A 192 -17.06 -9.06 3.05
CA THR A 192 -17.97 -8.59 4.10
C THR A 192 -18.23 -7.08 3.99
N LEU A 193 -17.19 -6.26 3.79
CA LEU A 193 -17.35 -4.81 3.61
C LEU A 193 -18.22 -4.50 2.40
N THR A 194 -17.98 -5.18 1.27
CA THR A 194 -18.75 -4.99 0.04
C THR A 194 -20.21 -5.38 0.24
N ALA A 195 -20.50 -6.44 1.00
CA ALA A 195 -21.87 -6.83 1.31
C ALA A 195 -22.56 -5.83 2.25
N ILE A 196 -21.86 -5.32 3.26
CA ILE A 196 -22.37 -4.29 4.17
C ILE A 196 -22.67 -2.99 3.41
N GLU A 197 -21.74 -2.51 2.59
CA GLU A 197 -21.92 -1.34 1.72
C GLU A 197 -23.16 -1.48 0.84
N ARG A 198 -23.31 -2.62 0.15
CA ARG A 198 -24.50 -2.91 -0.66
C ARG A 198 -25.78 -2.89 0.17
N ALA A 199 -25.78 -3.50 1.35
CA ALA A 199 -26.93 -3.47 2.24
C ALA A 199 -27.28 -2.05 2.68
N THR A 200 -26.29 -1.20 2.99
CA THR A 200 -26.50 0.21 3.33
C THR A 200 -27.10 0.99 2.17
N ILE A 201 -26.53 0.87 0.96
CA ILE A 201 -27.03 1.57 -0.23
C ILE A 201 -28.47 1.14 -0.55
N GLU A 202 -28.75 -0.16 -0.54
CA GLU A 202 -30.10 -0.67 -0.81
C GLU A 202 -31.11 -0.21 0.26
N GLY A 203 -30.70 -0.09 1.52
CA GLY A 203 -31.55 0.47 2.58
C GLY A 203 -31.93 1.93 2.30
N TYR A 204 -30.98 2.76 1.86
CA TYR A 204 -31.30 4.13 1.45
C TYR A 204 -32.20 4.17 0.20
N VAL A 205 -31.85 3.43 -0.85
CA VAL A 205 -32.62 3.39 -2.11
C VAL A 205 -34.07 2.95 -1.87
N ASP A 206 -34.28 1.90 -1.07
CA ASP A 206 -35.63 1.39 -0.80
C ASP A 206 -36.47 2.39 0.00
N SER A 207 -35.90 2.99 1.06
CA SER A 207 -36.62 4.03 1.82
C SER A 207 -36.92 5.27 0.97
N MET A 208 -35.97 5.71 0.16
CA MET A 208 -36.18 6.85 -0.74
C MET A 208 -37.31 6.58 -1.74
N ARG A 209 -37.35 5.39 -2.35
CA ARG A 209 -38.44 4.98 -3.24
C ARG A 209 -39.79 4.87 -2.52
N GLU A 210 -39.80 4.34 -1.30
CA GLU A 210 -41.01 4.21 -0.47
C GLU A 210 -41.65 5.58 -0.17
N PHE A 211 -40.85 6.65 -0.10
CA PHE A 211 -41.31 8.02 0.18
C PHE A 211 -41.16 9.00 -0.99
N ASP A 212 -41.00 8.49 -2.23
CA ASP A 212 -40.95 9.29 -3.47
C ASP A 212 -39.82 10.36 -3.51
N TYR A 213 -38.66 10.03 -2.94
CA TYR A 213 -37.43 10.80 -3.08
C TYR A 213 -36.52 10.21 -4.16
N ASP A 214 -35.97 11.08 -5.02
CA ASP A 214 -35.11 10.63 -6.13
C ASP A 214 -33.63 11.04 -5.99
N LEU A 215 -33.32 12.06 -5.19
CA LEU A 215 -31.97 12.61 -5.13
C LEU A 215 -31.20 12.08 -3.92
N ALA A 216 -30.00 11.57 -4.15
CA ALA A 216 -29.06 11.13 -3.12
C ALA A 216 -27.72 11.85 -3.28
N GLU A 217 -26.99 12.07 -2.19
CA GLU A 217 -25.62 12.56 -2.20
C GLU A 217 -24.67 11.40 -1.86
N ILE A 218 -23.63 11.21 -2.68
CA ILE A 218 -22.55 10.26 -2.40
C ILE A 218 -21.72 10.79 -1.24
N SER A 219 -21.45 9.95 -0.24
CA SER A 219 -20.69 10.38 0.94
C SER A 219 -19.25 10.75 0.61
N SER A 220 -18.58 11.38 1.57
CA SER A 220 -17.18 11.82 1.45
C SER A 220 -16.38 11.37 2.66
N HIS A 221 -15.14 10.93 2.47
CA HIS A 221 -14.26 10.57 3.57
C HIS A 221 -12.79 10.82 3.24
N ILE A 222 -11.96 10.98 4.28
CA ILE A 222 -10.53 11.19 4.08
C ILE A 222 -9.82 9.97 3.45
N GLY A 223 -8.95 10.21 2.48
CA GLY A 223 -8.20 9.16 1.81
C GLY A 223 -9.07 8.23 0.96
N ALA A 224 -10.10 8.80 0.32
CA ALA A 224 -10.82 8.18 -0.79
C ALA A 224 -9.84 7.83 -1.91
N CYS A 225 -10.17 6.77 -2.66
CA CYS A 225 -9.39 6.44 -3.85
C CYS A 225 -9.66 7.47 -4.95
N PRO A 226 -8.76 7.63 -5.94
CA PRO A 226 -8.95 8.62 -7.00
C PRO A 226 -10.24 8.45 -7.82
N VAL A 227 -10.83 7.26 -7.83
CA VAL A 227 -12.12 7.02 -8.49
C VAL A 227 -13.25 7.62 -7.65
N CYS A 228 -13.36 7.24 -6.38
CA CYS A 228 -14.43 7.74 -5.50
C CYS A 228 -14.29 9.23 -5.22
N GLU A 229 -13.07 9.77 -5.08
CA GLU A 229 -12.81 11.19 -4.82
C GLU A 229 -13.47 12.11 -5.87
N GLN A 230 -13.52 11.66 -7.13
CA GLN A 230 -14.21 12.40 -8.21
C GLN A 230 -15.70 12.57 -7.95
N TRP A 231 -16.31 11.63 -7.23
CA TRP A 231 -17.75 11.50 -6.98
C TRP A 231 -18.20 11.93 -5.58
N GLU A 232 -17.28 12.23 -4.65
CA GLU A 232 -17.64 12.62 -3.27
C GLU A 232 -18.50 13.89 -3.20
N GLY A 233 -19.65 13.84 -2.53
CA GLY A 233 -20.60 14.95 -2.47
C GLY A 233 -21.31 15.24 -3.79
N VAL A 234 -21.21 14.36 -4.79
CA VAL A 234 -22.01 14.45 -6.01
C VAL A 234 -23.43 13.99 -5.71
N ILE A 235 -24.40 14.79 -6.12
CA ILE A 235 -25.82 14.48 -6.09
C ILE A 235 -26.13 13.60 -7.31
N VAL A 236 -26.81 12.48 -7.08
CA VAL A 236 -27.23 11.49 -8.06
C VAL A 236 -28.73 11.24 -8.01
N SER A 237 -29.33 10.95 -9.17
CA SER A 237 -30.71 10.46 -9.28
C SER A 237 -30.74 8.93 -9.11
N ILE A 238 -31.49 8.41 -8.12
CA ILE A 238 -31.59 6.97 -7.86
C ILE A 238 -32.45 6.24 -8.90
N SER A 239 -33.37 6.94 -9.56
CA SER A 239 -34.17 6.42 -10.67
C SER A 239 -33.52 6.64 -12.03
N GLY A 240 -32.60 7.61 -12.15
CA GLY A 240 -32.01 8.07 -13.39
C GLY A 240 -32.91 8.98 -14.23
N ASN A 241 -34.11 9.32 -13.74
CA ASN A 241 -35.06 10.15 -14.49
C ASN A 241 -34.75 11.65 -14.41
N ASP A 242 -34.08 12.11 -13.34
CA ASP A 242 -33.72 13.52 -13.20
C ASP A 242 -32.42 13.84 -13.95
N THR A 243 -32.56 14.30 -15.19
CA THR A 243 -31.45 14.67 -16.09
C THR A 243 -30.57 15.82 -15.61
N ARG A 244 -30.92 16.53 -14.52
CA ARG A 244 -30.08 17.56 -13.92
C ARG A 244 -28.85 16.98 -13.23
N TYR A 245 -28.94 15.72 -12.80
CA TYR A 245 -27.93 15.00 -12.05
C TYR A 245 -27.55 13.69 -12.76
N PRO A 246 -26.30 13.20 -12.62
CA PRO A 246 -25.97 11.84 -13.05
C PRO A 246 -26.83 10.82 -12.30
N SER A 247 -27.04 9.64 -12.88
CA SER A 247 -27.73 8.55 -12.20
C SER A 247 -26.83 7.86 -11.18
N LEU A 248 -27.44 7.15 -10.22
CA LEU A 248 -26.69 6.28 -9.31
C LEU A 248 -25.95 5.17 -10.08
N ASP A 249 -26.50 4.73 -11.21
CA ASP A 249 -25.86 3.73 -12.06
C ASP A 249 -24.66 4.31 -12.83
N ASP A 250 -24.69 5.59 -13.24
CA ASP A 250 -23.50 6.26 -13.80
C ASP A 250 -22.32 6.27 -12.80
N ALA A 251 -22.60 6.47 -11.51
CA ALA A 251 -21.58 6.40 -10.47
C ALA A 251 -21.01 4.98 -10.32
N ARG A 252 -21.87 3.96 -10.34
CA ARG A 252 -21.46 2.54 -10.28
C ARG A 252 -20.62 2.15 -11.50
N ASP A 253 -21.03 2.56 -12.69
CA ASP A 253 -20.32 2.30 -13.95
C ASP A 253 -18.96 3.01 -14.00
N ALA A 254 -18.84 4.16 -13.35
CA ALA A 254 -17.57 4.84 -13.13
C ALA A 254 -16.66 4.16 -12.08
N GLY A 255 -17.16 3.13 -11.38
CA GLY A 255 -16.40 2.36 -10.39
C GLY A 255 -16.52 2.87 -8.96
N VAL A 256 -17.49 3.74 -8.65
CA VAL A 256 -17.86 4.05 -7.27
C VAL A 256 -18.52 2.82 -6.65
N PHE A 257 -18.39 2.66 -5.34
CA PHE A 257 -18.85 1.47 -4.60
C PHE A 257 -18.15 0.17 -5.06
N HIS A 258 -16.87 0.30 -5.41
CA HIS A 258 -16.02 -0.84 -5.77
C HIS A 258 -15.79 -1.78 -4.58
N PRO A 259 -15.28 -3.00 -4.78
CA PRO A 259 -14.97 -3.90 -3.66
C PRO A 259 -14.11 -3.24 -2.59
N ARG A 260 -14.49 -3.41 -1.31
CA ARG A 260 -13.85 -2.78 -0.13
C ARG A 260 -13.95 -1.24 -0.09
N CYS A 261 -14.84 -0.65 -0.89
CA CYS A 261 -15.22 0.74 -0.71
C CYS A 261 -16.01 0.89 0.60
N ILE A 262 -15.98 2.09 1.16
CA ILE A 262 -16.75 2.43 2.38
C ILE A 262 -17.74 3.55 2.10
N HIS A 263 -17.80 4.04 0.86
CA HIS A 263 -18.75 5.04 0.45
C HIS A 263 -20.15 4.47 0.50
N ASP A 264 -21.09 5.34 0.81
CA ASP A 264 -22.51 5.08 0.80
C ASP A 264 -23.20 6.30 0.19
N ILE A 265 -24.52 6.34 0.31
CA ILE A 265 -25.33 7.47 -0.12
C ILE A 265 -26.13 7.99 1.06
N SER A 266 -26.55 9.24 0.99
CA SER A 266 -27.55 9.81 1.89
C SER A 266 -28.59 10.58 1.10
N THR A 267 -29.81 10.72 1.63
CA THR A 267 -30.88 11.41 0.90
C THR A 267 -30.59 12.90 0.78
N TYR A 268 -30.67 13.42 -0.44
CA TYR A 268 -30.52 14.84 -0.75
C TYR A 268 -31.90 15.51 -0.81
N TYR A 269 -32.18 16.41 0.12
CA TYR A 269 -33.42 17.16 0.19
C TYR A 269 -33.22 18.50 -0.53
N GLU A 270 -33.75 18.64 -1.74
CA GLU A 270 -33.56 19.84 -2.56
C GLU A 270 -34.05 21.10 -1.82
N GLY A 271 -33.19 22.13 -1.77
CA GLY A 271 -33.46 23.38 -1.06
C GLY A 271 -33.26 23.33 0.46
N ILE A 272 -32.94 22.17 1.04
CA ILE A 272 -32.73 22.00 2.48
C ILE A 272 -31.34 21.45 2.79
N SER A 273 -30.94 20.36 2.12
CA SER A 273 -29.59 19.81 2.25
C SER A 273 -28.55 20.85 1.82
N PRO A 274 -27.36 20.87 2.45
CA PRO A 274 -26.23 21.69 1.98
C PRO A 274 -25.99 21.48 0.49
N LYS A 275 -25.50 22.51 -0.21
CA LYS A 275 -25.23 22.38 -1.65
C LYS A 275 -24.18 21.31 -1.92
N GLY A 276 -24.60 20.20 -2.53
CA GLY A 276 -23.72 19.20 -3.13
C GLY A 276 -23.26 19.61 -4.53
N ARG A 277 -22.45 18.76 -5.15
CA ARG A 277 -21.98 18.89 -6.53
C ARG A 277 -22.99 18.27 -7.48
N SER A 278 -23.28 18.92 -8.61
CA SER A 278 -24.18 18.35 -9.62
C SER A 278 -23.48 17.40 -10.59
N ARG A 279 -22.13 17.36 -10.60
CA ARG A 279 -21.32 16.53 -11.49
C ARG A 279 -20.02 16.10 -10.82
N PRO A 280 -19.46 14.94 -11.20
CA PRO A 280 -18.12 14.56 -10.79
C PRO A 280 -17.07 15.54 -11.36
N THR A 281 -15.96 15.67 -10.64
CA THR A 281 -14.85 16.54 -11.02
C THR A 281 -13.61 15.68 -11.19
N ALA A 282 -12.89 15.84 -12.30
CA ALA A 282 -11.61 15.18 -12.47
C ALA A 282 -10.66 15.60 -11.33
N VAL A 283 -10.11 14.61 -10.63
CA VAL A 283 -9.07 14.82 -9.63
C VAL A 283 -7.71 14.84 -10.30
N THR A 284 -6.72 15.44 -9.65
CA THR A 284 -5.32 15.40 -10.13
C THR A 284 -4.84 13.96 -10.30
N PRO A 285 -3.95 13.66 -11.26
CA PRO A 285 -3.42 12.30 -11.45
C PRO A 285 -2.65 11.79 -10.23
N ALA A 286 -2.06 12.69 -9.45
CA ALA A 286 -1.34 12.37 -8.23
C ALA A 286 -2.33 12.04 -7.09
N PRO A 287 -2.16 10.92 -6.38
CA PRO A 287 -3.02 10.58 -5.25
C PRO A 287 -2.87 11.59 -4.11
N SER A 288 -3.95 11.85 -3.36
CA SER A 288 -3.91 12.74 -2.21
C SER A 288 -2.93 12.24 -1.13
N ALA A 289 -2.38 13.16 -0.33
CA ALA A 289 -1.54 12.81 0.82
C ALA A 289 -2.27 11.88 1.79
N ALA A 290 -3.58 12.12 1.99
CA ALA A 290 -4.49 11.29 2.77
C ALA A 290 -4.57 9.85 2.24
N TYR A 291 -4.80 9.69 0.93
CA TYR A 291 -4.86 8.37 0.30
C TYR A 291 -3.52 7.64 0.41
N THR A 292 -2.42 8.37 0.20
CA THR A 292 -1.06 7.83 0.32
C THR A 292 -0.78 7.35 1.74
N ALA A 293 -1.10 8.14 2.76
CA ALA A 293 -0.96 7.76 4.16
C ALA A 293 -1.82 6.55 4.51
N ARG A 294 -3.09 6.50 4.07
CA ARG A 294 -3.97 5.34 4.28
C ARG A 294 -3.44 4.08 3.60
N SER A 295 -2.90 4.20 2.39
CA SER A 295 -2.28 3.09 1.66
C SER A 295 -1.04 2.55 2.38
N GLN A 296 -0.21 3.47 2.89
CA GLN A 296 0.98 3.13 3.68
C GLN A 296 0.61 2.48 5.02
N GLN A 297 -0.43 2.97 5.71
CA GLN A 297 -0.95 2.35 6.93
C GLN A 297 -1.37 0.91 6.66
N ARG A 298 -2.18 0.66 5.62
CA ARG A 298 -2.60 -0.68 5.22
C ARG A 298 -1.42 -1.59 4.90
N LYS A 299 -0.35 -1.05 4.30
CA LYS A 299 0.90 -1.79 4.05
C LYS A 299 1.54 -2.23 5.35
N PHE A 300 1.69 -1.33 6.33
CA PHE A 300 2.26 -1.68 7.63
C PHE A 300 1.39 -2.67 8.42
N GLU A 301 0.06 -2.53 8.36
CA GLU A 301 -0.87 -3.50 8.94
C GLU A 301 -0.70 -4.90 8.32
N ARG A 302 -0.55 -5.00 6.99
CA ARG A 302 -0.25 -6.29 6.32
C ARG A 302 1.08 -6.89 6.78
N MET A 303 2.12 -6.07 6.89
CA MET A 303 3.42 -6.53 7.38
C MET A 303 3.32 -6.99 8.83
N GLU A 304 2.58 -6.28 9.69
CA GLU A 304 2.35 -6.70 11.07
C GLU A 304 1.72 -8.10 11.12
N ARG A 305 0.65 -8.34 10.35
CA ARG A 305 -0.02 -9.66 10.29
C ARG A 305 0.90 -10.75 9.77
N GLN A 306 1.68 -10.47 8.73
CA GLN A 306 2.72 -11.38 8.23
C GLN A 306 3.69 -11.80 9.35
N TRP A 307 4.18 -10.86 10.15
CA TRP A 307 5.11 -11.16 11.23
C TRP A 307 4.44 -11.85 12.43
N LYS A 308 3.14 -11.65 12.64
CA LYS A 308 2.37 -12.47 13.60
C LYS A 308 2.25 -13.91 13.14
N ARG A 309 2.02 -14.16 11.85
CA ARG A 309 2.05 -15.53 11.28
C ARG A 309 3.43 -16.17 11.44
N ARG A 310 4.51 -15.40 11.19
CA ARG A 310 5.89 -15.86 11.43
C ARG A 310 6.14 -16.25 12.87
N MET A 311 5.63 -15.46 13.81
CA MET A 311 5.73 -15.76 15.23
C MET A 311 4.97 -17.04 15.60
N GLU A 312 3.78 -17.26 15.03
CA GLU A 312 2.96 -18.45 15.27
C GLU A 312 3.61 -19.75 14.78
N VAL A 313 4.36 -19.70 13.66
CA VAL A 313 5.06 -20.86 13.11
C VAL A 313 6.51 -21.01 13.61
N ALA A 314 6.94 -20.17 14.54
CA ALA A 314 8.30 -20.17 15.05
C ALA A 314 8.62 -21.49 15.79
N GLY A 315 9.65 -22.20 15.32
CA GLY A 315 10.11 -23.46 15.91
C GLY A 315 11.18 -23.31 16.98
N SER A 316 11.63 -22.08 17.24
CA SER A 316 12.57 -21.78 18.32
C SER A 316 12.25 -20.44 19.00
N PRO A 317 12.66 -20.27 20.26
CA PRO A 317 12.54 -19.00 20.98
C PRO A 317 13.22 -17.81 20.27
N GLU A 318 14.29 -18.06 19.52
CA GLU A 318 15.04 -17.05 18.76
C GLU A 318 14.23 -16.55 17.56
N GLU A 319 13.66 -17.45 16.75
CA GLU A 319 12.76 -17.08 15.63
C GLU A 319 11.53 -16.33 16.14
N GLU A 320 10.97 -16.77 17.26
CA GLU A 320 9.83 -16.12 17.90
C GLU A 320 10.18 -14.67 18.33
N ARG A 321 11.37 -14.47 18.90
CA ARG A 321 11.88 -13.14 19.28
C ARG A 321 12.11 -12.23 18.09
N ASP A 322 12.67 -12.76 17.01
CA ASP A 322 12.94 -12.04 15.77
C ASP A 322 11.64 -11.55 15.11
N ALA A 323 10.64 -12.43 15.02
CA ALA A 323 9.32 -12.10 14.52
C ALA A 323 8.60 -11.08 15.43
N TYR A 324 8.66 -11.25 16.74
CA TYR A 324 8.09 -10.31 17.71
C TYR A 324 8.68 -8.91 17.59
N ALA A 325 10.00 -8.79 17.41
CA ALA A 325 10.65 -7.49 17.21
C ALA A 325 10.13 -6.78 15.95
N ARG A 326 9.84 -7.52 14.87
CA ARG A 326 9.28 -6.95 13.63
C ARG A 326 7.81 -6.59 13.78
N VAL A 327 7.02 -7.36 14.51
CA VAL A 327 5.66 -6.94 14.90
C VAL A 327 5.72 -5.59 15.61
N LYS A 328 6.63 -5.42 16.59
CA LYS A 328 6.79 -4.14 17.30
C LYS A 328 7.28 -2.99 16.42
N LEU A 329 8.15 -3.27 15.46
CA LEU A 329 8.58 -2.29 14.46
C LEU A 329 7.40 -1.77 13.64
N TYR A 330 6.55 -2.65 13.10
CA TYR A 330 5.42 -2.20 12.28
C TYR A 330 4.33 -1.50 13.13
N GLN A 331 4.08 -1.95 14.37
CA GLN A 331 3.23 -1.22 15.32
C GLN A 331 3.77 0.18 15.67
N GLN A 332 5.09 0.36 15.68
CA GLN A 332 5.72 1.67 15.84
C GLN A 332 5.54 2.51 14.57
N ARG A 333 5.83 1.96 13.38
CA ARG A 333 5.67 2.66 12.10
C ARG A 333 4.24 3.12 11.84
N ILE A 334 3.23 2.35 12.23
CA ILE A 334 1.82 2.76 12.16
C ILE A 334 1.58 3.98 13.06
N ARG A 335 2.06 3.96 14.30
CA ARG A 335 1.92 5.09 15.24
C ARG A 335 2.62 6.34 14.75
N GLU A 336 3.82 6.20 14.20
CA GLU A 336 4.60 7.31 13.64
C GLU A 336 3.90 7.91 12.43
N LEU A 337 3.50 7.09 11.44
CA LEU A 337 2.75 7.53 10.28
C LEU A 337 1.48 8.30 10.64
N ILE A 338 0.73 7.81 11.63
CA ILE A 338 -0.49 8.47 12.11
C ILE A 338 -0.17 9.78 12.81
N GLY A 339 0.88 9.81 13.64
CA GLY A 339 1.35 11.03 14.31
C GLY A 339 1.78 12.10 13.31
N ASP A 340 2.71 11.74 12.42
CA ASP A 340 3.26 12.64 11.41
C ASP A 340 2.14 13.22 10.50
N TYR A 341 1.21 12.37 10.06
CA TYR A 341 0.09 12.81 9.23
C TYR A 341 -0.87 13.73 10.01
N ASN A 342 -1.26 13.36 11.23
CA ASN A 342 -2.27 14.09 12.00
C ASN A 342 -1.73 15.41 12.60
N ASP A 343 -0.41 15.53 12.81
CA ASP A 343 0.24 16.76 13.28
C ASP A 343 0.29 17.85 12.17
N GLU A 344 0.29 17.46 10.90
CA GLU A 344 0.33 18.37 9.74
C GLU A 344 -1.06 18.83 9.27
N VAL A 345 -2.13 18.19 9.75
CA VAL A 345 -3.50 18.43 9.29
C VAL A 345 -4.28 19.22 10.36
N PRO A 346 -4.95 20.34 10.02
CA PRO A 346 -5.75 21.11 10.98
C PRO A 346 -6.84 20.26 11.62
N SER A 347 -7.17 20.52 12.90
CA SER A 347 -8.14 19.72 13.67
C SER A 347 -9.59 19.75 13.16
N SER A 348 -9.86 20.53 12.11
CA SER A 348 -11.15 20.61 11.43
C SER A 348 -11.33 19.54 10.34
N TYR A 349 -10.29 18.75 10.04
CA TYR A 349 -10.33 17.66 9.06
C TYR A 349 -10.42 16.29 9.75
N ASP A 350 -10.98 15.30 9.04
CA ASP A 350 -11.15 13.93 9.52
C ASP A 350 -9.77 13.27 9.71
N TYR A 351 -9.43 12.86 10.92
CA TYR A 351 -8.09 12.35 11.25
C TYR A 351 -7.85 10.94 10.69
N LEU A 352 -6.61 10.58 10.35
CA LEU A 352 -6.26 9.20 10.01
C LEU A 352 -6.37 8.33 11.29
N PRO A 353 -7.34 7.40 11.38
CA PRO A 353 -7.60 6.71 12.62
C PRO A 353 -6.68 5.49 12.77
N ARG A 354 -6.16 5.29 13.99
CA ARG A 354 -5.49 4.04 14.34
C ARG A 354 -6.51 2.91 14.45
N LYS A 355 -6.35 1.87 13.63
CA LYS A 355 -7.27 0.73 13.58
C LYS A 355 -6.79 -0.40 14.50
N TYR A 356 -6.85 -0.19 15.82
CA TYR A 356 -6.42 -1.17 16.83
C TYR A 356 -6.98 -2.59 16.62
N ARG A 357 -8.22 -2.71 16.13
CA ARG A 357 -8.83 -4.01 15.83
C ARG A 357 -8.15 -4.72 14.64
N ARG A 358 -7.71 -3.97 13.63
CA ARG A 358 -6.96 -4.48 12.45
C ARG A 358 -5.50 -4.78 12.77
N GLU A 359 -4.97 -4.15 13.81
CA GLU A 359 -3.66 -4.49 14.36
C GLU A 359 -3.71 -5.82 15.13
N GLY A 360 -4.90 -6.37 15.46
CA GLY A 360 -5.09 -7.72 15.99
C GLY A 360 -4.56 -7.96 17.42
N GLY A 361 -5.06 -9.03 18.07
CA GLY A 361 -4.89 -9.36 19.50
C GLY A 361 -3.47 -9.36 20.10
N ARG A 362 -3.43 -9.54 21.43
CA ARG A 362 -2.23 -9.42 22.27
C ARG A 362 -1.16 -10.44 21.84
N VAL A 363 -0.07 -9.94 21.27
CA VAL A 363 1.09 -10.75 20.92
C VAL A 363 1.96 -10.96 22.16
N THR A 364 2.03 -12.19 22.66
CA THR A 364 2.80 -12.54 23.85
C THR A 364 3.87 -13.56 23.50
N LEU A 365 5.09 -13.30 23.95
CA LEU A 365 6.19 -14.24 23.83
C LEU A 365 5.99 -15.45 24.75
N SER A 366 6.50 -16.61 24.33
CA SER A 366 6.68 -17.79 25.16
C SER A 366 7.63 -17.50 26.32
N GLU A 367 7.52 -18.28 27.41
CA GLU A 367 8.43 -18.15 28.56
C GLU A 367 9.90 -18.39 28.18
N ALA A 368 10.16 -19.22 27.18
CA ALA A 368 11.51 -19.44 26.66
C ALA A 368 12.02 -18.21 25.90
N ALA A 369 11.21 -17.65 25.01
CA ALA A 369 11.56 -16.46 24.25
C ALA A 369 11.78 -15.25 25.17
N LYS A 370 10.95 -15.08 26.22
CA LYS A 370 11.11 -14.02 27.23
C LYS A 370 12.49 -13.97 27.88
N LYS A 371 13.18 -15.12 28.02
CA LYS A 371 14.52 -15.21 28.62
C LYS A 371 15.64 -14.75 27.68
N LEU A 372 15.39 -14.71 26.37
CA LEU A 372 16.36 -14.24 25.39
C LEU A 372 16.45 -12.71 25.38
N ALA A 373 17.63 -12.21 24.98
CA ALA A 373 17.86 -10.78 24.79
C ALA A 373 16.91 -10.21 23.71
N PRO A 374 16.42 -8.97 23.87
CA PRO A 374 15.63 -8.31 22.83
C PRO A 374 16.42 -8.20 21.51
N VAL A 375 15.77 -8.56 20.40
CA VAL A 375 16.32 -8.35 19.05
C VAL A 375 16.19 -6.87 18.70
N ILE A 376 17.33 -6.22 18.40
CA ILE A 376 17.38 -4.83 17.96
C ILE A 376 17.45 -4.83 16.43
N ILE A 377 16.44 -4.27 15.78
CA ILE A 377 16.41 -4.11 14.33
C ILE A 377 17.10 -2.77 13.99
N PRO A 378 18.23 -2.75 13.24
CA PRO A 378 19.01 -1.52 13.02
C PRO A 378 18.22 -0.36 12.38
N ASP A 379 17.21 -0.70 11.58
CA ASP A 379 16.30 0.23 10.90
C ASP A 379 15.18 0.78 11.82
N ALA A 380 15.27 0.51 13.14
CA ALA A 380 14.39 1.02 14.19
C ALA A 380 14.97 2.24 14.94
N GLN A 381 16.15 2.74 14.54
CA GLN A 381 16.72 3.95 15.15
C GLN A 381 16.02 5.22 14.63
N GLN A 382 15.24 5.84 15.53
CA GLN A 382 14.62 7.15 15.36
C GLN A 382 15.65 8.26 15.03
N PRO A 383 15.25 9.33 14.31
CA PRO A 383 15.93 10.62 14.43
C PRO A 383 15.73 11.19 15.84
N LYS A 384 16.83 11.46 16.55
CA LYS A 384 16.82 12.06 17.89
C LYS A 384 16.26 13.49 17.85
N ARG A 385 15.41 13.84 18.82
CA ARG A 385 14.97 15.22 19.15
C ARG A 385 16.13 15.97 19.82
N VAL A 386 16.54 17.15 19.32
CA VAL A 386 17.79 17.85 19.75
C VAL A 386 17.56 19.31 20.18
N VAL A 387 18.34 19.74 21.20
CA VAL A 387 18.44 21.07 21.85
C VAL A 387 19.59 21.89 21.22
N LEU A 388 19.46 23.22 21.10
CA LEU A 388 20.43 24.11 20.42
C LEU A 388 21.56 24.67 21.35
N PRO A 389 22.80 24.88 20.84
CA PRO A 389 23.92 25.53 21.55
C PRO A 389 24.01 27.06 21.29
N SER A 390 24.69 27.79 22.19
CA SER A 390 24.50 29.24 22.41
C SER A 390 25.64 30.20 22.03
N THR A 391 26.72 29.79 21.35
CA THR A 391 27.76 30.78 20.93
C THR A 391 28.53 30.43 19.63
N LEU A 392 29.02 31.49 18.97
CA LEU A 392 29.69 31.55 17.65
C LEU A 392 31.06 30.82 17.53
N GLY A 393 31.54 30.14 18.57
CA GLY A 393 32.79 29.36 18.50
C GLY A 393 32.65 27.98 17.83
N GLU A 394 31.42 27.50 17.61
CA GLU A 394 31.13 26.13 17.18
C GLU A 394 30.75 26.01 15.68
N PHE A 395 31.30 26.88 14.81
CA PHE A 395 31.04 26.88 13.36
C PHE A 395 31.86 25.85 12.54
N SER A 396 32.70 25.02 13.17
CA SER A 396 33.39 23.90 12.50
C SER A 396 32.46 22.69 12.22
N PRO A 397 31.58 22.28 13.16
CA PRO A 397 30.45 21.38 12.90
C PRO A 397 29.53 21.80 11.75
N PHE A 398 29.28 23.11 11.60
CA PHE A 398 28.41 23.70 10.57
C PHE A 398 28.81 23.31 9.13
N ARG A 399 30.12 23.29 8.83
CA ARG A 399 30.64 22.90 7.50
C ARG A 399 30.35 21.44 7.14
N ARG A 400 30.35 20.55 8.14
CA ARG A 400 30.05 19.12 7.96
C ARG A 400 28.54 18.87 7.84
N ALA A 401 27.75 19.60 8.62
CA ALA A 401 26.29 19.50 8.60
C ALA A 401 25.70 19.98 7.26
N ALA A 402 26.11 21.16 6.75
CA ALA A 402 25.63 21.68 5.47
C ALA A 402 25.97 20.78 4.26
N SER A 403 27.17 20.20 4.26
CA SER A 403 27.57 19.21 3.25
C SER A 403 26.77 17.90 3.39
N GLY A 404 26.41 17.51 4.62
CA GLY A 404 25.52 16.38 4.90
C GLY A 404 24.07 16.62 4.47
N ALA A 405 23.54 17.83 4.71
CA ALA A 405 22.19 18.25 4.33
C ALA A 405 22.00 18.25 2.81
N ALA A 406 22.93 18.89 2.10
CA ALA A 406 22.98 18.88 0.64
C ALA A 406 23.04 17.44 0.11
N ASN A 407 23.91 16.59 0.68
CA ASN A 407 23.97 15.19 0.28
C ASN A 407 22.68 14.41 0.57
N ARG A 408 21.96 14.68 1.66
CA ARG A 408 20.70 14.02 2.01
C ARG A 408 19.56 14.41 1.07
N VAL A 409 19.33 15.71 0.86
CA VAL A 409 18.31 16.20 -0.08
C VAL A 409 18.61 15.66 -1.48
N MET A 410 19.86 15.75 -1.92
CA MET A 410 20.26 15.27 -3.24
C MET A 410 20.14 13.74 -3.36
N SER A 411 20.32 12.99 -2.27
CA SER A 411 20.07 11.54 -2.25
C SER A 411 18.59 11.16 -2.33
N GLN A 412 17.68 12.02 -1.83
CA GLN A 412 16.23 11.85 -1.96
C GLN A 412 15.78 12.01 -3.42
N TYR A 413 16.45 12.89 -4.16
CA TYR A 413 16.27 13.07 -5.61
C TYR A 413 17.18 12.17 -6.48
N GLY A 414 17.85 11.17 -5.89
CA GLY A 414 18.61 10.14 -6.64
C GLY A 414 19.99 10.59 -7.16
N VAL A 415 20.59 11.60 -6.57
CA VAL A 415 21.81 12.29 -7.05
C VAL A 415 22.99 12.13 -6.09
N THR A 416 24.22 11.99 -6.63
CA THR A 416 25.48 12.02 -5.87
C THR A 416 26.37 13.19 -6.31
N LEU A 417 26.82 14.02 -5.36
CA LEU A 417 27.70 15.17 -5.63
C LEU A 417 29.16 14.71 -5.85
N ARG A 418 29.84 15.22 -6.88
CA ARG A 418 31.30 15.08 -7.07
C ARG A 418 32.05 16.23 -6.39
N ASP A 419 33.35 16.05 -6.12
CA ASP A 419 34.19 16.93 -5.28
C ASP A 419 34.13 18.44 -5.61
N GLN A 420 34.04 18.85 -6.88
CA GLN A 420 33.95 20.28 -7.26
C GLN A 420 32.69 20.99 -6.72
N SER A 421 31.58 20.28 -6.56
CA SER A 421 30.30 20.83 -6.06
C SER A 421 30.40 21.21 -4.58
N ARG A 422 31.29 20.53 -3.85
CA ARG A 422 31.57 20.80 -2.44
C ARG A 422 32.33 22.11 -2.28
N ASP A 423 33.27 22.41 -3.17
CA ASP A 423 34.03 23.66 -3.13
C ASP A 423 33.16 24.89 -3.42
N ASP A 424 32.18 24.77 -4.32
CA ASP A 424 31.23 25.84 -4.64
C ASP A 424 30.28 26.13 -3.48
N ILE A 425 29.75 25.10 -2.82
CA ILE A 425 28.95 25.23 -1.58
C ILE A 425 29.81 25.92 -0.50
N MET A 426 31.09 25.55 -0.38
CA MET A 426 32.02 26.13 0.58
C MET A 426 32.44 27.57 0.24
N ASN A 427 32.40 27.97 -1.03
CA ASN A 427 32.60 29.35 -1.48
C ASN A 427 31.38 30.22 -1.16
N PHE A 428 30.16 29.68 -1.34
CA PHE A 428 28.92 30.35 -0.96
C PHE A 428 28.88 30.70 0.53
N PHE A 429 29.14 29.72 1.42
CA PHE A 429 29.12 29.98 2.87
C PHE A 429 30.19 30.98 3.31
N ARG A 430 31.40 30.92 2.71
CA ARG A 430 32.44 31.93 2.95
C ARG A 430 31.99 33.33 2.55
N ASN A 431 31.26 33.47 1.44
CA ASN A 431 30.75 34.77 1.01
C ASN A 431 29.64 35.29 1.93
N VAL A 432 28.68 34.44 2.33
CA VAL A 432 27.61 34.83 3.27
C VAL A 432 28.17 35.29 4.61
N GLU A 433 29.18 34.59 5.13
CA GLU A 433 29.88 34.93 6.38
C GLU A 433 30.64 36.27 6.25
N ARG A 434 31.29 36.50 5.10
CA ARG A 434 32.06 37.72 4.83
C ARG A 434 31.18 38.96 4.63
N THR A 435 29.94 38.81 4.13
CA THR A 435 29.04 39.93 3.85
C THR A 435 28.07 40.26 4.99
N GLY A 436 28.05 39.49 6.09
CA GLY A 436 27.10 39.69 7.19
C GLY A 436 25.62 39.58 6.76
N GLY A 437 25.35 38.78 5.73
CA GLY A 437 24.12 38.87 4.92
C GLY A 437 22.85 38.28 5.53
N MET A 438 22.87 37.87 6.80
CA MET A 438 21.73 37.30 7.50
C MET A 438 21.53 38.00 8.85
N THR A 439 20.34 38.55 9.07
CA THR A 439 19.95 39.14 10.36
C THR A 439 18.66 38.52 10.87
N MET A 440 18.65 38.13 12.14
CA MET A 440 17.47 37.55 12.80
C MET A 440 16.56 38.69 13.26
N LYS A 441 15.30 38.68 12.83
CA LYS A 441 14.27 39.67 13.16
C LYS A 441 13.08 38.97 13.85
N LEU A 442 12.26 39.75 14.53
CA LEU A 442 10.98 39.28 15.09
C LEU A 442 9.84 39.82 14.21
N ASN A 443 8.83 39.02 13.92
CA ASN A 443 7.60 39.51 13.31
C ASN A 443 6.70 40.19 14.37
N GLU A 444 5.56 40.75 13.94
CA GLU A 444 4.63 41.50 14.80
C GLU A 444 4.08 40.68 15.98
N ASN A 445 4.07 39.35 15.86
CA ASN A 445 3.63 38.41 16.89
C ASN A 445 4.78 37.90 17.78
N GLY A 446 6.00 38.43 17.60
CA GLY A 446 7.18 38.04 18.38
C GLY A 446 7.83 36.74 17.95
N THR A 447 7.50 36.18 16.78
CA THR A 447 8.13 34.98 16.21
C THR A 447 9.44 35.36 15.50
N PRO A 448 10.58 34.71 15.80
CA PRO A 448 11.82 34.94 15.08
C PRO A 448 11.75 34.46 13.63
N TYR A 449 12.24 35.28 12.69
CA TYR A 449 12.48 34.90 11.30
C TYR A 449 13.83 35.46 10.83
N VAL A 450 14.46 34.79 9.87
CA VAL A 450 15.75 35.22 9.30
C VAL A 450 15.48 36.09 8.09
N SER A 451 16.00 37.31 8.08
CA SER A 451 16.00 38.17 6.89
C SER A 451 17.35 38.11 6.20
N MET A 452 17.36 37.71 4.92
CA MET A 452 18.55 37.68 4.07
C MET A 452 18.68 38.98 3.27
N HIS A 453 19.88 39.52 3.19
CA HIS A 453 20.19 40.64 2.30
C HIS A 453 20.26 40.15 0.84
N ARG A 454 19.83 40.98 -0.12
CA ARG A 454 19.73 40.67 -1.57
C ARG A 454 20.96 39.95 -2.17
N ALA A 455 22.17 40.35 -1.75
CA ALA A 455 23.42 39.75 -2.21
C ALA A 455 23.58 38.26 -1.82
N ALA A 456 23.02 37.83 -0.69
CA ALA A 456 23.04 36.43 -0.27
C ALA A 456 22.04 35.58 -1.07
N TYR A 457 20.97 36.19 -1.57
CA TYR A 457 19.99 35.54 -2.45
C TYR A 457 20.58 35.32 -3.86
N GLU A 458 21.21 36.35 -4.42
CA GLU A 458 21.88 36.29 -5.74
C GLU A 458 23.03 35.27 -5.76
N ALA A 459 23.80 35.17 -4.66
CA ALA A 459 24.85 34.15 -4.52
C ALA A 459 24.30 32.72 -4.41
N LEU A 460 23.14 32.53 -3.78
CA LEU A 460 22.49 31.23 -3.64
C LEU A 460 21.91 30.76 -4.97
N ASP A 461 21.33 31.66 -5.74
CA ASP A 461 20.79 31.34 -7.06
C ASP A 461 21.90 30.97 -8.05
N ALA A 462 23.04 31.68 -8.02
CA ALA A 462 24.23 31.32 -8.81
C ALA A 462 24.81 29.94 -8.44
N LEU A 463 24.89 29.61 -7.14
CA LEU A 463 25.30 28.29 -6.66
C LEU A 463 24.35 27.20 -7.18
N THR A 464 23.04 27.44 -7.11
CA THR A 464 22.05 26.44 -7.49
C THR A 464 22.02 26.20 -9.00
N ASN A 465 22.22 27.25 -9.80
CA ASN A 465 22.34 27.13 -11.26
C ASN A 465 23.59 26.32 -11.67
N SER A 466 24.72 26.52 -10.99
CA SER A 466 25.95 25.72 -11.22
C SER A 466 25.77 24.24 -10.85
N LEU A 467 25.08 23.97 -9.75
CA LEU A 467 24.82 22.60 -9.28
C LEU A 467 23.87 21.85 -10.22
N THR A 468 22.78 22.47 -10.65
CA THR A 468 21.72 21.84 -11.47
C THR A 468 22.16 21.42 -12.87
N ASP A 469 23.13 22.12 -13.47
CA ASP A 469 23.71 21.77 -14.78
C ASP A 469 24.62 20.53 -14.76
N ARG A 470 25.16 20.18 -13.60
CA ARG A 470 26.20 19.15 -13.46
C ARG A 470 25.70 17.87 -12.79
N ILE A 471 24.49 17.91 -12.25
CA ILE A 471 23.82 16.78 -11.65
C ILE A 471 23.31 15.85 -12.75
N LYS A 472 23.67 14.56 -12.67
CA LYS A 472 23.01 13.49 -13.44
C LYS A 472 22.04 12.73 -12.55
N VAL A 473 20.78 12.63 -12.98
CA VAL A 473 19.72 11.93 -12.24
C VAL A 473 19.79 10.45 -12.58
N GLN A 474 19.90 9.60 -11.56
CA GLN A 474 19.64 8.17 -11.70
C GLN A 474 18.28 7.87 -11.09
N ASP A 475 17.27 7.72 -11.95
CA ASP A 475 16.00 7.18 -11.52
C ASP A 475 16.24 5.72 -11.04
N LYS A 476 15.98 5.49 -9.74
CA LYS A 476 16.22 4.20 -9.09
C LYS A 476 15.22 3.14 -9.55
N GLU A 477 14.07 3.54 -10.06
CA GLU A 477 13.03 2.66 -10.62
C GLU A 477 13.45 2.23 -12.03
N ILE A 478 13.75 3.17 -12.92
CA ILE A 478 14.26 2.88 -14.27
C ILE A 478 15.55 2.04 -14.24
N ALA A 479 16.45 2.31 -13.29
CA ALA A 479 17.67 1.54 -13.12
C ALA A 479 17.44 0.10 -12.63
N ARG A 480 16.39 -0.13 -11.83
CA ARG A 480 15.97 -1.48 -11.40
C ARG A 480 15.27 -2.21 -12.53
N ASP A 481 14.33 -1.56 -13.21
CA ASP A 481 13.61 -2.12 -14.35
C ASP A 481 14.57 -2.57 -15.46
N TYR A 482 15.57 -1.73 -15.79
CA TYR A 482 16.64 -2.11 -16.71
C TYR A 482 17.42 -3.35 -16.22
N ALA A 483 17.80 -3.38 -14.94
CA ALA A 483 18.61 -4.47 -14.39
C ALA A 483 17.83 -5.81 -14.39
N ASP A 484 16.56 -5.77 -14.00
CA ASP A 484 15.69 -6.93 -13.93
C ASP A 484 15.33 -7.45 -15.33
N LEU A 485 14.92 -6.57 -16.24
CA LEU A 485 14.60 -6.92 -17.63
C LEU A 485 15.81 -7.53 -18.36
N ASN A 486 16.99 -6.90 -18.22
CA ASN A 486 18.23 -7.40 -18.81
C ASN A 486 18.66 -8.74 -18.18
N ALA A 487 18.40 -8.99 -16.89
CA ALA A 487 18.68 -10.27 -16.24
C ALA A 487 17.78 -11.40 -16.76
N ILE A 488 16.48 -11.14 -16.96
CA ILE A 488 15.52 -12.10 -17.53
C ILE A 488 15.94 -12.50 -18.96
N LEU A 489 16.24 -11.50 -19.78
CA LEU A 489 16.53 -11.69 -21.21
C LEU A 489 17.89 -12.31 -21.49
N ARG A 490 18.90 -12.07 -20.65
CA ARG A 490 20.23 -12.70 -20.79
C ARG A 490 20.22 -14.20 -20.48
N ASN A 491 19.35 -14.63 -19.57
CA ASN A 491 19.31 -16.01 -19.07
C ASN A 491 18.32 -16.89 -19.84
N THR A 492 17.49 -16.32 -20.70
CA THR A 492 16.40 -17.04 -21.37
C THR A 492 16.55 -16.93 -22.89
N PRO A 493 17.12 -17.93 -23.58
CA PRO A 493 17.16 -17.93 -25.03
C PRO A 493 15.74 -18.07 -25.60
N LEU A 494 15.37 -17.21 -26.54
CA LEU A 494 14.02 -17.18 -27.12
C LEU A 494 13.95 -17.91 -28.46
N TYR A 495 12.92 -18.73 -28.66
CA TYR A 495 12.61 -19.35 -29.93
C TYR A 495 12.01 -18.35 -30.91
N ILE A 496 12.61 -18.25 -32.10
CA ILE A 496 12.06 -17.51 -33.25
C ILE A 496 12.24 -18.34 -34.52
N SER A 497 11.16 -18.52 -35.28
CA SER A 497 11.13 -19.42 -36.43
C SER A 497 12.03 -18.92 -37.57
N LYS A 498 12.40 -19.81 -38.50
CA LYS A 498 13.16 -19.40 -39.69
C LYS A 498 12.40 -18.41 -40.57
N TYR A 499 11.08 -18.48 -40.58
CA TYR A 499 10.22 -17.60 -41.36
C TYR A 499 10.19 -16.19 -40.75
N ASP A 500 10.01 -16.09 -39.43
CA ASP A 500 9.94 -14.79 -38.74
C ASP A 500 11.29 -14.06 -38.75
N ARG A 501 12.40 -14.81 -38.65
CA ARG A 501 13.76 -14.23 -38.80
C ARG A 501 13.95 -13.53 -40.14
N ALA A 502 13.29 -13.98 -41.21
CA ALA A 502 13.42 -13.38 -42.53
C ALA A 502 12.78 -11.98 -42.62
N ASN A 503 11.92 -11.62 -41.65
CA ASN A 503 11.33 -10.29 -41.55
C ASN A 503 12.26 -9.28 -40.86
N ILE A 504 13.39 -9.72 -40.31
CA ILE A 504 14.43 -8.84 -39.74
C ILE A 504 15.52 -8.64 -40.81
N PRO A 505 15.77 -7.39 -41.26
CA PRO A 505 16.85 -7.10 -42.21
C PRO A 505 18.20 -7.57 -41.67
N ASP A 506 18.91 -8.37 -42.48
CA ASP A 506 20.19 -9.02 -42.11
C ASP A 506 20.22 -9.56 -40.67
N PHE A 507 19.37 -10.57 -40.41
CA PHE A 507 19.30 -11.21 -39.08
C PHE A 507 20.66 -11.71 -38.58
N GLY A 508 21.57 -12.10 -39.49
CA GLY A 508 22.90 -12.59 -39.13
C GLY A 508 23.80 -11.49 -38.57
N GLU A 509 23.68 -10.27 -39.07
CA GLU A 509 24.33 -9.08 -38.52
C GLU A 509 23.61 -8.58 -37.26
N TYR A 510 22.27 -8.48 -37.31
CA TYR A 510 21.43 -8.10 -36.17
C TYR A 510 21.71 -8.94 -34.93
N ALA A 511 21.75 -10.27 -35.06
CA ALA A 511 21.99 -11.18 -33.94
C ALA A 511 23.37 -11.02 -33.29
N ARG A 512 24.34 -10.45 -34.02
CA ARG A 512 25.72 -10.19 -33.56
C ARG A 512 25.93 -8.72 -33.14
N SER A 513 24.93 -7.86 -33.32
CA SER A 513 25.02 -6.44 -32.99
C SER A 513 25.12 -6.20 -31.48
N PRO A 514 25.91 -5.20 -31.03
CA PRO A 514 25.90 -4.75 -29.63
C PRO A 514 24.55 -4.21 -29.13
N ALA A 515 23.63 -3.88 -30.05
CA ALA A 515 22.26 -3.45 -29.76
C ALA A 515 21.29 -4.63 -29.56
N ASN A 516 21.72 -5.87 -29.84
CA ASN A 516 20.92 -7.06 -29.56
C ASN A 516 21.28 -7.63 -28.18
N HIS A 517 20.38 -7.45 -27.23
CA HIS A 517 20.51 -7.91 -25.85
C HIS A 517 19.93 -9.32 -25.64
N VAL A 518 19.15 -9.82 -26.60
CA VAL A 518 18.39 -11.07 -26.49
C VAL A 518 19.04 -12.19 -27.29
N ARG A 519 19.26 -13.35 -26.64
CA ARG A 519 19.72 -14.56 -27.33
C ARG A 519 18.55 -15.27 -27.99
N THR A 520 18.71 -15.66 -29.26
CA THR A 520 17.66 -16.37 -30.01
C THR A 520 18.09 -17.78 -30.44
N THR A 521 17.13 -18.70 -30.54
CA THR A 521 17.36 -20.11 -30.88
C THR A 521 16.30 -20.63 -31.87
N LEU A 522 16.60 -21.75 -32.53
CA LEU A 522 15.67 -22.51 -33.38
C LEU A 522 15.05 -23.70 -32.63
N SER A 523 15.48 -23.97 -31.39
CA SER A 523 14.91 -25.04 -30.56
C SER A 523 13.49 -24.68 -30.15
N ARG A 524 12.53 -25.57 -30.44
CA ARG A 524 11.12 -25.40 -30.05
C ARG A 524 10.86 -25.62 -28.57
N ASP A 525 11.83 -26.16 -27.83
CA ASP A 525 11.75 -26.35 -26.38
C ASP A 525 12.01 -25.03 -25.62
N ALA A 526 12.51 -24.00 -26.30
CA ALA A 526 12.69 -22.66 -25.74
C ALA A 526 11.41 -21.83 -25.84
N MET A 527 11.23 -20.88 -24.92
CA MET A 527 10.09 -19.97 -24.92
C MET A 527 10.02 -19.17 -26.22
N SER A 528 8.84 -19.10 -26.85
CA SER A 528 8.67 -18.33 -28.09
C SER A 528 8.77 -16.82 -27.81
N VAL A 529 9.22 -16.05 -28.80
CA VAL A 529 9.26 -14.57 -28.70
C VAL A 529 7.87 -14.00 -28.38
N ASP A 530 6.80 -14.56 -28.93
CA ASP A 530 5.43 -14.11 -28.63
C ASP A 530 5.04 -14.34 -27.17
N SER A 531 5.36 -15.51 -26.63
CA SER A 531 5.11 -15.83 -25.22
C SER A 531 5.93 -14.91 -24.30
N ALA A 532 7.21 -14.71 -24.63
CA ALA A 532 8.09 -13.82 -23.89
C ALA A 532 7.59 -12.37 -23.90
N TYR A 533 7.23 -11.85 -25.08
CA TYR A 533 6.74 -10.48 -25.22
C TYR A 533 5.44 -10.27 -24.42
N LYS A 534 4.54 -11.26 -24.41
CA LYS A 534 3.32 -11.20 -23.60
C LYS A 534 3.62 -11.17 -22.10
N GLU A 535 4.54 -12.01 -21.61
CA GLU A 535 4.97 -11.98 -20.21
C GLU A 535 5.61 -10.64 -19.84
N LEU A 536 6.46 -10.09 -20.71
CA LEU A 536 7.08 -8.79 -20.47
C LEU A 536 6.07 -7.65 -20.50
N GLN A 537 5.04 -7.71 -21.34
CA GLN A 537 3.95 -6.75 -21.35
C GLN A 537 3.13 -6.80 -20.06
N GLU A 538 2.91 -8.00 -19.49
CA GLU A 538 2.21 -8.15 -18.21
C GLU A 538 3.03 -7.60 -17.03
N ILE A 539 4.35 -7.81 -17.06
CA ILE A 539 5.27 -7.33 -16.01
C ILE A 539 5.55 -5.82 -16.14
N TYR A 540 5.69 -5.33 -17.38
CA TYR A 540 6.10 -3.96 -17.71
C TYR A 540 5.14 -3.29 -18.72
N PRO A 541 3.85 -3.11 -18.40
CA PRO A 541 2.84 -2.62 -19.34
C PRO A 541 3.09 -1.19 -19.82
N GLY A 542 3.89 -0.40 -19.09
CA GLY A 542 4.27 0.96 -19.47
C GLY A 542 5.38 1.04 -20.53
N TYR A 543 6.10 -0.05 -20.80
CA TYR A 543 7.21 -0.06 -21.77
C TYR A 543 6.88 -0.79 -23.07
N PHE A 544 5.87 -1.67 -23.07
CA PHE A 544 5.49 -2.50 -24.23
C PHE A 544 4.07 -2.14 -24.69
N SER A 545 3.95 -1.57 -25.89
CA SER A 545 2.68 -1.00 -26.37
C SER A 545 1.67 -2.05 -26.81
N GLY A 546 2.13 -3.27 -27.13
CA GLY A 546 1.28 -4.34 -27.66
C GLY A 546 0.82 -4.13 -29.11
N GLU A 547 1.27 -3.07 -29.78
CA GLU A 547 0.93 -2.76 -31.17
C GLU A 547 1.67 -3.66 -32.17
N SER A 548 2.78 -4.29 -31.74
CA SER A 548 3.55 -5.21 -32.56
C SER A 548 2.79 -6.53 -32.77
N THR A 549 2.51 -6.84 -34.04
CA THR A 549 1.63 -7.95 -34.43
C THR A 549 2.36 -9.24 -34.77
N ASN A 550 3.68 -9.18 -35.06
CA ASN A 550 4.47 -10.35 -35.43
C ASN A 550 5.70 -10.56 -34.53
N PRO A 551 6.28 -11.78 -34.48
CA PRO A 551 7.40 -12.10 -33.59
C PRO A 551 8.70 -11.33 -33.88
N ALA A 552 8.92 -10.88 -35.11
CA ALA A 552 10.12 -10.14 -35.48
C ALA A 552 10.09 -8.71 -34.91
N ASP A 553 8.96 -8.03 -35.07
CA ASP A 553 8.75 -6.67 -34.53
C ASP A 553 8.81 -6.68 -32.99
N ARG A 554 8.23 -7.70 -32.36
CA ARG A 554 8.28 -7.90 -30.91
C ARG A 554 9.71 -8.06 -30.39
N LEU A 555 10.55 -8.80 -31.10
CA LEU A 555 11.97 -8.95 -30.73
C LEU A 555 12.73 -7.62 -30.86
N MET A 556 12.43 -6.82 -31.87
CA MET A 556 13.05 -5.51 -32.06
C MET A 556 12.61 -4.51 -30.98
N GLU A 557 11.33 -4.50 -30.63
CA GLU A 557 10.76 -3.64 -29.58
C GLU A 557 11.38 -3.96 -28.21
N ILE A 558 11.57 -5.24 -27.87
CA ILE A 558 12.27 -5.65 -26.63
C ILE A 558 13.68 -5.04 -26.55
N ASN A 559 14.42 -5.04 -27.65
CA ASN A 559 15.75 -4.45 -27.68
C ASN A 559 15.71 -2.91 -27.60
N GLN A 560 14.75 -2.26 -28.27
CA GLN A 560 14.56 -0.81 -28.22
C GLN A 560 14.22 -0.31 -26.81
N VAL A 561 13.33 -1.02 -26.09
CA VAL A 561 12.99 -0.71 -24.70
C VAL A 561 14.23 -0.79 -23.80
N LEU A 562 15.03 -1.85 -23.94
CA LEU A 562 16.26 -2.00 -23.17
C LEU A 562 17.28 -0.87 -23.43
N ASP A 563 17.43 -0.44 -24.68
CA ASP A 563 18.31 0.68 -25.04
C ASP A 563 17.77 2.01 -24.50
N GLY A 564 16.47 2.28 -24.61
CA GLY A 564 15.83 3.47 -24.05
C GLY A 564 15.97 3.58 -22.53
N LEU A 565 15.78 2.47 -21.80
CA LEU A 565 16.00 2.39 -20.35
C LEU A 565 17.48 2.60 -19.98
N ARG A 566 18.40 2.08 -20.81
CA ARG A 566 19.84 2.24 -20.62
C ARG A 566 20.28 3.70 -20.80
N GLU A 567 19.74 4.40 -21.80
CA GLU A 567 20.05 5.81 -22.09
C GLU A 567 19.46 6.76 -21.03
N SER A 568 18.22 6.51 -20.62
CA SER A 568 17.48 7.27 -19.59
C SER A 568 18.16 7.27 -18.22
N ARG A 569 19.09 6.34 -17.98
CA ARG A 569 19.94 6.26 -16.77
C ARG A 569 20.89 7.46 -16.59
N SER A 570 21.02 8.39 -17.55
CA SER A 570 22.10 9.39 -17.56
C SER A 570 21.75 10.84 -17.97
N MET A 571 20.53 11.31 -17.69
CA MET A 571 20.10 12.70 -17.97
C MET A 571 20.55 13.71 -16.90
N SER A 572 20.65 15.00 -17.25
CA SER A 572 20.93 16.07 -16.29
C SER A 572 19.69 16.42 -15.44
N ALA A 573 19.83 16.93 -14.21
CA ALA A 573 18.68 17.32 -13.38
C ALA A 573 17.84 18.44 -14.01
N ARG A 574 18.46 19.33 -14.80
CA ARG A 574 17.72 20.37 -15.52
C ARG A 574 16.83 19.78 -16.60
N ASP A 575 17.36 18.82 -17.36
CA ASP A 575 16.60 18.15 -18.43
C ASP A 575 15.52 17.22 -17.86
N TYR A 576 15.74 16.65 -16.67
CA TYR A 576 14.83 15.71 -16.02
C TYR A 576 13.67 16.39 -15.28
N TYR A 577 13.93 17.44 -14.49
CA TYR A 577 12.92 18.07 -13.63
C TYR A 577 12.31 19.36 -14.21
N GLY A 578 12.95 19.97 -15.22
CA GLY A 578 12.56 21.28 -15.76
C GLY A 578 12.65 22.42 -14.74
N GLU A 579 12.48 23.68 -15.20
CA GLU A 579 12.65 24.87 -14.34
C GLU A 579 11.70 24.92 -13.13
N ALA A 580 10.50 24.35 -13.26
CA ALA A 580 9.52 24.30 -12.18
C ALA A 580 9.96 23.32 -11.06
N GLY A 581 10.40 22.11 -11.40
CA GLY A 581 10.92 21.14 -10.43
C GLY A 581 12.24 21.61 -9.80
N LEU A 582 13.08 22.31 -10.57
CA LEU A 582 14.27 22.96 -10.01
C LEU A 582 13.94 24.08 -9.01
N ARG A 583 12.81 24.79 -9.19
CA ARG A 583 12.34 25.82 -8.24
C ARG A 583 11.86 25.18 -6.93
N GLU A 584 11.23 24.02 -7.01
CA GLU A 584 10.78 23.25 -5.85
C GLU A 584 11.96 22.63 -5.09
N MET A 585 12.90 22.00 -5.82
CA MET A 585 14.16 21.48 -5.25
C MET A 585 14.98 22.58 -4.59
N ARG A 586 15.04 23.78 -5.19
CA ARG A 586 15.61 24.99 -4.57
C ARG A 586 14.93 25.31 -3.23
N GLY A 587 13.61 25.29 -3.21
CA GLY A 587 12.81 25.53 -2.00
C GLY A 587 13.00 24.46 -0.92
N GLU A 588 13.24 23.20 -1.30
CA GLU A 588 13.49 22.08 -0.39
C GLU A 588 14.89 22.16 0.24
N ILE A 589 15.93 22.39 -0.59
CA ILE A 589 17.30 22.64 -0.10
C ILE A 589 17.30 23.82 0.87
N TRP A 590 16.53 24.86 0.55
CA TRP A 590 16.35 26.01 1.42
C TRP A 590 15.63 25.64 2.73
N ARG A 591 14.51 24.93 2.65
CA ARG A 591 13.75 24.46 3.83
C ARG A 591 14.58 23.56 4.74
N ASP A 592 15.40 22.66 4.19
CA ASP A 592 16.24 21.76 4.98
C ASP A 592 17.41 22.50 5.64
N LEU A 593 18.10 23.39 4.91
CA LEU A 593 19.12 24.26 5.50
C LEU A 593 18.55 25.16 6.62
N THR A 594 17.29 25.58 6.48
CA THR A 594 16.60 26.43 7.45
C THR A 594 16.09 25.60 8.65
N ARG A 595 15.51 24.41 8.41
CA ARG A 595 15.05 23.45 9.44
C ARG A 595 16.19 22.92 10.30
N GLU A 596 17.35 22.67 9.69
CA GLU A 596 18.50 22.11 10.40
C GLU A 596 19.16 23.12 11.36
N TYR A 597 18.82 24.42 11.26
CA TYR A 597 19.52 25.45 12.05
C TYR A 597 18.63 26.48 12.77
N PHE A 598 17.45 26.83 12.27
CA PHE A 598 16.57 27.81 12.91
C PHE A 598 15.36 27.12 13.53
N ASN A 599 15.40 26.88 14.84
CA ASN A 599 14.27 26.30 15.57
C ASN A 599 13.65 27.32 16.54
N VAL A 600 12.40 27.69 16.29
CA VAL A 600 11.59 28.58 17.14
C VAL A 600 10.89 27.74 18.22
N ARG A 601 10.88 28.22 19.47
CA ARG A 601 9.88 27.78 20.47
C ARG A 601 9.29 28.95 21.27
N ASP A 602 8.02 28.75 21.60
CA ASP A 602 7.11 29.70 22.23
C ASP A 602 7.21 29.72 23.78
N LYS A 603 6.87 30.86 24.37
CA LYS A 603 7.01 31.20 25.79
C LYS A 603 5.99 30.47 26.68
N SER A 604 6.34 29.36 27.32
CA SER A 604 5.59 28.89 28.50
C SER A 604 6.45 28.16 29.53
N SER A 605 7.41 28.88 30.11
CA SER A 605 7.89 28.61 31.47
C SER A 605 8.50 29.89 32.07
N LYS A 606 7.68 30.92 32.26
CA LYS A 606 7.94 31.83 33.38
C LYS A 606 7.50 31.06 34.63
N GLY A 607 8.46 30.76 35.48
CA GLY A 607 8.17 30.35 36.85
C GLY A 607 7.27 31.39 37.50
N GLY A 608 6.26 30.91 38.23
CA GLY A 608 5.65 31.70 39.28
C GLY A 608 6.73 32.12 40.28
N ARG A 609 6.96 33.42 40.36
CA ARG A 609 6.32 34.19 41.42
C ARG A 609 5.14 34.94 40.82
#